data_AF-A0AAN7V4F0-F1
#
_entry.id   AF-A0AAN7V4F0-F1
#
_cell.length_a   1.000
_cell.length_b   1.000
_cell.length_c   1.000
_cell.angle_alpha   90.00
_cell.angle_beta   90.00
_cell.angle_gamma   90.00
#
_symmetry.space_group_name_H-M   'P 1'
#
loop_
_entity.id
_entity.type
_entity.pdbx_description
1 polymer ?
#
loop_
_entity_poly.entity_id
_entity_poly.type
_entity_poly.pdbx_seq_one_letter_code
_entity_poly.pdbx_strand_id
1 'polypeptide(L)'
;MEDFENKALSSYPLKPKCWYRYVDDTFVIWQHGLDNLNDFLQHLNNIHPNITFTMEIEKQNQLPFLDILVTKTEKEFSYTLFRKPTHTNRYLNAHSHHHPSQLRAIIKSLTTRSIRLTDIKSRNVELNNLTNILKLNGYPLKQIQKIIVSITENRIKPKSKTEELKRNLILPYIKGCNRHYCKKIP
;
A
#
# COMPACT_ATOMS: atom_id res chain seq x y z
N MET A 1 18.91 14.27 0.71
CA MET A 1 18.89 12.86 0.26
C MET A 1 19.37 12.75 -1.18
N GLU A 2 18.84 13.55 -2.11
CA GLU A 2 19.27 13.54 -3.52
C GLU A 2 20.79 13.77 -3.70
N ASP A 3 21.37 14.77 -3.02
CA ASP A 3 22.82 15.01 -3.07
C ASP A 3 23.65 13.82 -2.59
N PHE A 4 23.15 13.10 -1.57
CA PHE A 4 23.79 11.90 -1.07
C PHE A 4 23.77 10.80 -2.15
N GLU A 5 22.63 10.57 -2.79
CA GLU A 5 22.49 9.57 -3.85
C GLU A 5 23.38 9.89 -5.05
N ASN A 6 23.41 11.16 -5.47
CA ASN A 6 24.28 11.60 -6.55
C ASN A 6 25.76 11.38 -6.20
N LYS A 7 26.17 11.71 -4.98
CA LYS A 7 27.54 11.45 -4.50
C LYS A 7 27.84 9.95 -4.44
N ALA A 8 26.94 9.15 -3.89
CA ALA A 8 27.07 7.70 -3.80
C ALA A 8 27.25 7.04 -5.17
N LEU A 9 26.32 7.34 -6.08
CA LEU A 9 26.26 6.76 -7.40
C LEU A 9 27.35 7.28 -8.32
N SER A 10 27.89 8.48 -8.12
CA SER A 10 29.02 8.99 -8.92
C SER A 10 30.36 8.42 -8.45
N SER A 11 30.57 8.30 -7.14
CA SER A 11 31.86 7.94 -6.53
C SER A 11 32.21 6.45 -6.54
N TYR A 12 31.24 5.53 -6.72
CA TYR A 12 31.51 4.09 -6.75
C TYR A 12 31.75 3.57 -8.18
N PRO A 13 32.72 2.67 -8.46
CA PRO A 13 33.04 2.25 -9.83
C PRO A 13 31.90 1.47 -10.52
N LEU A 14 31.22 0.58 -9.81
CA LEU A 14 30.17 -0.27 -10.36
C LEU A 14 28.80 0.38 -10.19
N LYS A 15 28.02 0.53 -11.26
CA LYS A 15 26.72 1.20 -11.19
C LYS A 15 25.57 0.20 -11.16
N PRO A 16 24.53 0.43 -10.34
CA PRO A 16 23.32 -0.38 -10.43
C PRO A 16 22.65 -0.20 -11.79
N LYS A 17 21.93 -1.22 -12.26
CA LYS A 17 21.13 -1.13 -13.49
C LYS A 17 19.99 -0.12 -13.35
N CYS A 18 19.37 -0.10 -12.17
CA CYS A 18 18.38 0.90 -11.82
C CYS A 18 18.46 1.22 -10.33
N TRP A 19 18.09 2.45 -9.99
CA TRP A 19 17.98 2.96 -8.63
C TRP A 19 16.69 3.78 -8.55
N TYR A 20 15.72 3.29 -7.80
CA TYR A 20 14.46 4.00 -7.56
C TYR A 20 14.30 4.27 -6.08
N ARG A 21 13.93 5.50 -5.71
CA ARG A 21 13.69 5.88 -4.31
C ARG A 21 12.23 6.23 -4.08
N TYR A 22 11.68 5.73 -2.97
CA TYR A 22 10.39 6.14 -2.42
C TYR A 22 10.59 6.61 -0.97
N VAL A 23 10.57 7.94 -0.78
CA VAL A 23 10.91 8.58 0.51
C VAL A 23 12.30 8.10 0.99
N ASP A 24 12.34 7.16 1.94
CA ASP A 24 13.55 6.61 2.55
C ASP A 24 13.93 5.21 2.01
N ASP A 25 13.00 4.54 1.31
CA ASP A 25 13.23 3.18 0.78
C ASP A 25 13.77 3.23 -0.65
N THR A 26 14.77 2.39 -0.97
CA THR A 26 15.37 2.29 -2.30
C THR A 26 15.18 0.90 -2.91
N PHE A 27 14.74 0.84 -4.16
CA PHE A 27 14.70 -0.38 -4.97
C PHE A 27 15.84 -0.36 -5.98
N VAL A 28 16.72 -1.36 -5.92
CA VAL A 28 17.97 -1.40 -6.69
C VAL A 28 18.07 -2.72 -7.44
N ILE A 29 18.37 -2.66 -8.74
CA ILE A 29 18.76 -3.85 -9.50
C ILE A 29 20.29 -3.82 -9.64
N TRP A 30 20.94 -4.77 -8.97
CA TRP A 30 22.38 -4.94 -9.00
C TRP A 30 22.79 -6.11 -9.90
N GLN A 31 23.79 -5.91 -10.77
CA GLN A 31 24.20 -6.92 -11.76
C GLN A 31 25.62 -7.46 -11.54
N HIS A 32 26.34 -6.97 -10.53
CA HIS A 32 27.78 -7.20 -10.40
C HIS A 32 28.13 -8.27 -9.34
N GLY A 33 27.18 -9.13 -8.98
CA GLY A 33 27.38 -10.18 -7.96
C GLY A 33 27.21 -9.68 -6.52
N LEU A 34 27.12 -10.63 -5.58
CA LEU A 34 26.80 -10.37 -4.18
C LEU A 34 27.95 -9.71 -3.41
N ASP A 35 29.20 -10.11 -3.68
CA ASP A 35 30.37 -9.55 -2.98
C ASP A 35 30.50 -8.05 -3.26
N ASN A 36 30.46 -7.67 -4.54
CA ASN A 36 30.48 -6.26 -4.95
C ASN A 36 29.27 -5.46 -4.45
N LEU A 37 28.13 -6.13 -4.17
CA LEU A 37 26.95 -5.49 -3.58
C LEU A 37 27.18 -5.16 -2.10
N ASN A 38 27.83 -6.06 -1.35
CA ASN A 38 28.21 -5.81 0.03
C ASN A 38 29.22 -4.65 0.13
N ASP A 39 30.21 -4.64 -0.76
CA ASP A 39 31.18 -3.54 -0.86
C ASP A 39 30.49 -2.21 -1.18
N PHE A 40 29.49 -2.24 -2.07
CA PHE A 40 28.69 -1.07 -2.39
C PHE A 40 27.86 -0.60 -1.18
N LEU A 41 27.28 -1.51 -0.39
CA LEU A 41 26.58 -1.16 0.84
C LEU A 41 27.53 -0.51 1.87
N GLN A 42 28.75 -1.03 2.01
CA GLN A 42 29.76 -0.41 2.87
C GLN A 42 30.13 0.99 2.37
N HIS A 43 30.32 1.15 1.06
CA HIS A 43 30.53 2.46 0.45
C HIS A 43 29.41 3.44 0.78
N LEU A 44 28.14 3.04 0.63
CA LEU A 44 27.00 3.88 1.01
C LEU A 44 27.09 4.34 2.47
N ASN A 45 27.37 3.41 3.38
CA ASN A 45 27.46 3.69 4.81
C ASN A 45 28.65 4.57 5.20
N ASN A 46 29.68 4.65 4.36
CA ASN A 46 30.87 5.48 4.61
C ASN A 46 30.72 6.93 4.11
N ILE A 47 29.68 7.26 3.33
CA ILE A 47 29.52 8.60 2.75
C ILE A 47 29.12 9.64 3.79
N HIS A 48 28.29 9.27 4.76
CA HIS A 48 27.76 10.20 5.75
C HIS A 48 27.59 9.53 7.12
N PRO A 49 28.14 10.11 8.21
CA PRO A 49 28.17 9.46 9.53
C PRO A 49 26.78 9.23 10.14
N ASN A 50 25.79 10.04 9.78
CA ASN A 50 24.44 9.96 10.35
C ASN A 50 23.44 9.18 9.48
N ILE A 51 23.88 8.59 8.36
CA ILE A 51 22.99 7.83 7.47
C ILE A 51 23.50 6.39 7.38
N THR A 52 22.65 5.44 7.77
CA THR A 52 22.97 4.02 7.70
C THR A 52 21.94 3.30 6.85
N PHE A 53 22.41 2.71 5.77
CA PHE A 53 21.68 1.84 4.89
C PHE A 53 21.70 0.41 5.42
N THR A 54 20.53 -0.21 5.38
CA THR A 54 20.34 -1.64 5.50
C THR A 54 19.86 -2.19 4.17
N MET A 55 20.16 -3.46 3.89
CA MET A 55 19.79 -4.09 2.63
C MET A 55 18.98 -5.36 2.89
N GLU A 56 17.91 -5.52 2.13
CA GLU A 56 17.22 -6.79 1.96
C GLU A 56 17.53 -7.32 0.56
N ILE A 57 17.96 -8.58 0.46
CA ILE A 57 18.27 -9.23 -0.82
C ILE A 57 17.12 -10.13 -1.26
N GLU A 58 16.98 -10.27 -2.57
CA GLU A 58 16.00 -11.18 -3.19
C GLU A 58 16.21 -12.61 -2.67
N LYS A 59 15.13 -13.26 -2.23
CA LYS A 59 15.11 -14.67 -1.81
C LYS A 59 14.03 -15.40 -2.58
N GLN A 60 14.36 -16.56 -3.14
CA GLN A 60 13.41 -17.36 -3.95
C GLN A 60 12.72 -16.55 -5.06
N ASN A 61 13.47 -15.68 -5.74
CA ASN A 61 12.97 -14.74 -6.74
C ASN A 61 11.93 -13.74 -6.22
N GLN A 62 11.94 -13.45 -4.92
CA GLN A 62 10.99 -12.54 -4.28
C GLN A 62 11.73 -11.48 -3.47
N LEU A 63 11.24 -10.25 -3.56
CA LEU A 63 11.71 -9.13 -2.77
C LEU A 63 10.52 -8.28 -2.31
N PRO A 64 10.28 -8.13 -0.99
CA PRO A 64 9.32 -7.17 -0.51
C PRO A 64 9.82 -5.75 -0.77
N PHE A 65 8.94 -4.89 -1.26
CA PHE A 65 9.20 -3.47 -1.42
C PHE A 65 7.93 -2.68 -1.12
N LEU A 66 7.98 -1.80 -0.11
CA LEU A 66 6.80 -1.09 0.40
C LEU A 66 5.65 -2.05 0.75
N ASP A 67 4.53 -1.89 0.06
CA ASP A 67 3.27 -2.61 0.25
C ASP A 67 3.12 -3.83 -0.67
N ILE A 68 4.14 -4.13 -1.49
CA ILE A 68 4.11 -5.19 -2.50
C ILE A 68 5.24 -6.19 -2.31
N LEU A 69 4.98 -7.42 -2.72
CA LEU A 69 5.96 -8.46 -2.89
C LEU A 69 6.21 -8.59 -4.39
N VAL A 70 7.39 -8.15 -4.81
CA VAL A 70 7.84 -8.26 -6.19
C VAL A 70 8.37 -9.68 -6.37
N THR A 71 7.78 -10.44 -7.29
CA THR A 71 8.23 -11.79 -7.66
C THR A 71 8.75 -11.76 -9.08
N LYS A 72 10.03 -12.07 -9.26
CA LYS A 72 10.66 -12.19 -10.57
C LYS A 72 10.28 -13.52 -11.21
N THR A 73 9.70 -13.45 -12.40
CA THR A 73 9.47 -14.61 -13.27
C THR A 73 10.45 -14.55 -14.45
N GLU A 74 10.47 -15.59 -15.31
CA GLU A 74 11.43 -15.68 -16.42
C GLU A 74 11.39 -14.48 -17.39
N LYS A 75 10.22 -13.84 -17.56
CA LYS A 75 10.02 -12.76 -18.53
C LYS A 75 9.51 -11.46 -17.92
N GLU A 76 8.85 -11.52 -16.76
CA GLU A 76 8.13 -10.39 -16.18
C GLU A 76 8.25 -10.36 -14.65
N PHE A 77 7.91 -9.23 -14.04
CA PHE A 77 7.66 -9.15 -12.61
C PHE A 77 6.18 -9.36 -12.34
N SER A 78 5.88 -10.14 -11.30
CA SER A 78 4.54 -10.24 -10.75
C SER A 78 4.48 -9.56 -9.38
N TYR A 79 3.34 -8.97 -9.08
CA TYR A 79 3.12 -8.14 -7.90
C TYR A 79 1.98 -8.72 -7.08
N THR A 80 2.29 -9.00 -5.81
CA THR A 80 1.30 -9.40 -4.82
C THR A 80 1.36 -8.47 -3.61
N LEU A 81 0.31 -8.43 -2.78
CA LEU A 81 0.31 -7.57 -1.61
C LEU A 81 1.21 -8.16 -0.53
N PHE A 82 2.20 -7.41 -0.08
CA PHE A 82 3.04 -7.82 1.03
C PHE A 82 2.41 -7.43 2.36
N ARG A 83 2.45 -8.34 3.33
CA ARG A 83 2.06 -8.11 4.71
C ARG A 83 3.25 -8.52 5.57
N LYS A 84 3.78 -7.57 6.35
CA LYS A 84 4.88 -7.86 7.29
C LYS A 84 4.47 -9.01 8.23
N PRO A 85 5.40 -9.83 8.73
CA PRO A 85 5.08 -10.90 9.68
C PRO A 85 4.33 -10.41 10.93
N THR A 86 4.53 -9.14 11.31
CA THR A 86 3.86 -8.48 12.42
C THR A 86 2.43 -7.97 12.09
N HIS A 87 1.98 -8.12 10.85
CA HIS A 87 0.66 -7.63 10.42
C HIS A 87 -0.47 -8.51 10.98
N THR A 88 -1.21 -7.97 11.95
CA THR A 88 -2.23 -8.73 12.71
C THR A 88 -3.57 -8.89 12.00
N ASN A 89 -3.76 -8.30 10.81
CA ASN A 89 -5.05 -8.24 10.11
C ASN A 89 -6.18 -7.59 10.92
N ARG A 90 -5.85 -6.82 11.97
CA ARG A 90 -6.81 -6.03 12.75
C ARG A 90 -7.02 -4.67 12.10
N TYR A 91 -8.25 -4.41 11.70
CA TYR A 91 -8.71 -3.12 11.20
C TYR A 91 -9.74 -2.54 12.16
N LEU A 92 -10.33 -1.41 11.78
CA LEU A 92 -11.43 -0.81 12.52
C LEU A 92 -12.57 -1.84 12.68
N ASN A 93 -12.91 -2.20 13.91
CA ASN A 93 -13.97 -3.18 14.14
C ASN A 93 -15.33 -2.61 13.73
N ALA A 94 -16.21 -3.39 13.10
CA ALA A 94 -17.54 -2.92 12.70
C ALA A 94 -18.44 -2.47 13.87
N HIS A 95 -18.19 -2.97 15.08
CA HIS A 95 -18.95 -2.67 16.29
C HIS A 95 -18.36 -1.52 17.12
N SER A 96 -17.32 -0.86 16.63
CA SER A 96 -16.62 0.26 17.29
C SER A 96 -17.44 1.56 17.40
N HIS A 97 -18.71 1.57 17.01
CA HIS A 97 -19.58 2.75 17.03
C HIS A 97 -19.08 3.94 16.19
N HIS A 98 -18.15 3.70 15.26
CA HIS A 98 -17.73 4.70 14.28
C HIS A 98 -18.83 5.00 13.25
N HIS A 99 -18.78 6.20 12.68
CA HIS A 99 -19.75 6.63 11.68
C HIS A 99 -19.75 5.68 10.48
N PRO A 100 -20.92 5.33 9.90
CA PRO A 100 -20.99 4.38 8.78
C PRO A 100 -20.18 4.77 7.53
N SER A 101 -19.83 6.05 7.34
CA SER A 101 -18.91 6.45 6.27
C SER A 101 -17.47 5.96 6.52
N GLN A 102 -16.99 6.01 7.76
CA GLN A 102 -15.64 5.56 8.13
C GLN A 102 -15.53 4.05 7.96
N LEU A 103 -16.51 3.30 8.45
CA LEU A 103 -16.59 1.84 8.26
C LEU A 103 -16.59 1.46 6.77
N ARG A 104 -17.34 2.18 5.93
CA ARG A 104 -17.33 1.98 4.47
C ARG A 104 -16.00 2.37 3.83
N ALA A 105 -15.34 3.42 4.33
CA ALA A 105 -14.05 3.88 3.82
C ALA A 105 -12.95 2.84 4.04
N ILE A 106 -12.97 2.09 5.15
CA ILE A 106 -12.05 0.97 5.38
C ILE A 106 -12.17 -0.08 4.28
N ILE A 107 -13.38 -0.60 4.04
CA ILE A 107 -13.61 -1.59 2.96
C ILE A 107 -13.14 -1.01 1.62
N LYS A 108 -13.53 0.24 1.31
CA LYS A 108 -13.19 0.88 0.05
C LYS A 108 -11.69 1.06 -0.15
N SER A 109 -10.98 1.53 0.88
CA SER A 109 -9.53 1.79 0.81
C SER A 109 -8.74 0.50 0.63
N LEU A 110 -9.05 -0.54 1.41
CA LEU A 110 -8.41 -1.85 1.31
C LEU A 110 -8.67 -2.51 -0.03
N THR A 111 -9.93 -2.52 -0.50
CA THR A 111 -10.25 -3.05 -1.83
C THR A 111 -9.54 -2.28 -2.94
N THR A 112 -9.52 -0.95 -2.86
CA THR A 112 -8.84 -0.12 -3.86
C THR A 112 -7.35 -0.43 -3.89
N ARG A 113 -6.71 -0.54 -2.71
CA ARG A 113 -5.31 -0.92 -2.54
C ARG A 113 -5.02 -2.30 -3.15
N SER A 114 -5.78 -3.33 -2.78
CA SER A 114 -5.64 -4.68 -3.35
C SER A 114 -5.77 -4.65 -4.88
N ILE A 115 -6.72 -3.92 -5.45
CA ILE A 115 -6.86 -3.90 -6.92
C ILE A 115 -5.76 -3.06 -7.59
N ARG A 116 -5.21 -2.03 -6.93
CA ARG A 116 -4.14 -1.18 -7.51
C ARG A 116 -2.77 -1.84 -7.47
N LEU A 117 -2.45 -2.55 -6.39
CA LEU A 117 -1.10 -3.06 -6.12
C LEU A 117 -0.88 -4.50 -6.56
N THR A 118 -1.95 -5.27 -6.76
CA THR A 118 -1.87 -6.70 -7.11
C THR A 118 -2.15 -6.91 -8.60
N ASP A 119 -1.46 -7.88 -9.19
CA ASP A 119 -1.70 -8.33 -10.55
C ASP A 119 -3.11 -8.88 -10.75
N ILE A 120 -3.58 -8.83 -12.00
CA ILE A 120 -4.89 -9.35 -12.39
C ILE A 120 -5.04 -10.83 -12.00
N LYS A 121 -3.98 -11.64 -12.20
CA LYS A 121 -3.97 -13.08 -11.88
C LYS A 121 -4.18 -13.35 -10.39
N SER A 122 -3.53 -12.57 -9.52
CA SER A 122 -3.53 -12.77 -8.07
C SER A 122 -4.65 -12.00 -7.34
N ARG A 123 -5.35 -11.11 -8.06
CA ARG A 123 -6.34 -10.20 -7.47
C ARG A 123 -7.52 -10.92 -6.83
N ASN A 124 -8.04 -11.98 -7.44
CA ASN A 124 -9.19 -12.71 -6.90
C ASN A 124 -8.83 -13.40 -5.58
N VAL A 125 -7.63 -13.98 -5.49
CA VAL A 125 -7.10 -14.58 -4.25
C VAL A 125 -7.00 -13.53 -3.16
N GLU A 126 -6.44 -12.37 -3.49
CA GLU A 126 -6.28 -11.27 -2.54
C GLU A 126 -7.64 -10.67 -2.10
N LEU A 127 -8.61 -10.54 -2.99
CA LEU A 127 -9.96 -10.07 -2.63
C LEU A 127 -10.72 -11.07 -1.74
N ASN A 128 -10.51 -12.36 -1.95
CA ASN A 128 -11.05 -13.41 -1.07
C ASN A 128 -10.42 -13.34 0.33
N ASN A 129 -9.09 -13.19 0.40
CA ASN A 129 -8.38 -13.00 1.66
C ASN A 129 -8.87 -11.75 2.39
N LEU A 130 -8.99 -10.62 1.69
CA LEU A 130 -9.52 -9.37 2.25
C LEU A 130 -10.95 -9.55 2.77
N THR A 131 -11.80 -10.28 2.03
CA THR A 131 -13.17 -10.56 2.46
C THR A 131 -13.19 -11.34 3.78
N ASN A 132 -12.32 -12.34 3.92
CA ASN A 132 -12.20 -13.11 5.16
C ASN A 132 -11.69 -12.24 6.32
N ILE A 133 -10.69 -11.39 6.08
CA ILE A 133 -10.18 -10.47 7.09
C ILE A 133 -11.27 -9.50 7.55
N LEU A 134 -12.03 -8.91 6.62
CA LEU A 134 -13.12 -7.98 6.96
C LEU A 134 -14.25 -8.68 7.74
N LYS A 135 -14.59 -9.93 7.41
CA LYS A 135 -15.53 -10.74 8.20
C LYS A 135 -15.04 -10.91 9.64
N LEU A 136 -13.77 -11.24 9.84
CA LEU A 136 -13.16 -11.37 11.18
C LEU A 136 -13.19 -10.06 11.96
N ASN A 137 -13.15 -8.90 11.27
CA ASN A 137 -13.31 -7.58 11.88
C ASN A 137 -14.79 -7.18 12.10
N GLY A 138 -15.74 -8.11 11.91
CA GLY A 138 -17.16 -7.95 12.21
C GLY A 138 -18.00 -7.31 11.10
N TYR A 139 -17.45 -7.12 9.90
CA TYR A 139 -18.18 -6.48 8.81
C TYR A 139 -19.20 -7.43 8.16
N PRO A 140 -20.44 -6.99 7.88
CA PRO A 140 -21.45 -7.81 7.22
C PRO A 140 -21.05 -8.19 5.78
N LEU A 141 -21.16 -9.46 5.42
CA LEU A 141 -20.75 -9.97 4.10
C LEU A 141 -21.44 -9.25 2.94
N LYS A 142 -22.75 -9.00 3.06
CA LYS A 142 -23.53 -8.25 2.05
C LYS A 142 -22.95 -6.86 1.78
N GLN A 143 -22.46 -6.18 2.80
CA GLN A 143 -21.86 -4.85 2.67
C GLN A 143 -20.48 -4.93 2.00
N ILE A 144 -19.65 -5.90 2.39
CA ILE A 144 -18.33 -6.13 1.81
C ILE A 144 -18.47 -6.38 0.31
N GLN A 145 -19.28 -7.36 -0.09
CA GLN A 145 -19.49 -7.74 -1.49
C GLN A 145 -20.02 -6.58 -2.32
N LYS A 146 -21.04 -5.87 -1.82
CA LYS A 146 -21.61 -4.70 -2.51
C LYS A 146 -20.55 -3.64 -2.83
N ILE A 147 -19.66 -3.36 -1.88
CA ILE A 147 -18.60 -2.36 -2.05
C ILE A 147 -17.53 -2.88 -3.02
N ILE A 148 -17.10 -4.14 -2.87
CA ILE A 148 -16.10 -4.74 -3.77
C ILE A 148 -16.58 -4.69 -5.22
N VAL A 149 -17.80 -5.19 -5.48
CA VAL A 149 -18.43 -5.17 -6.80
C VAL A 149 -18.51 -3.75 -7.35
N SER A 150 -18.95 -2.79 -6.52
CA SER A 150 -19.02 -1.39 -6.96
C SER A 150 -17.65 -0.83 -7.35
N ILE A 151 -16.55 -1.23 -6.69
CA ILE A 151 -15.21 -0.71 -7.00
C ILE A 151 -14.64 -1.38 -8.25
N THR A 152 -14.88 -2.68 -8.41
CA THR A 152 -14.46 -3.42 -9.61
C THR A 152 -15.17 -2.91 -10.86
N GLU A 153 -16.46 -2.58 -10.75
CA GLU A 153 -17.27 -2.06 -11.87
C GLU A 153 -17.06 -0.57 -12.15
N ASN A 154 -16.93 0.27 -11.11
CA ASN A 154 -16.80 1.74 -11.29
C ASN A 154 -15.44 2.21 -11.80
N ARG A 155 -14.46 1.31 -12.04
CA ARG A 155 -13.22 1.69 -12.74
C ARG A 155 -13.43 2.16 -14.19
N ILE A 156 -14.66 2.06 -14.71
CA ILE A 156 -15.04 2.43 -16.10
C ILE A 156 -15.48 3.90 -16.24
N LYS A 157 -15.68 4.70 -15.18
CA LYS A 157 -16.15 6.09 -15.33
C LYS A 157 -15.25 7.13 -14.66
N PRO A 158 -14.76 8.15 -15.40
CA PRO A 158 -14.12 9.30 -14.79
C PRO A 158 -15.17 10.10 -14.01
N LYS A 159 -14.82 10.53 -12.80
CA LYS A 159 -15.64 11.49 -12.06
C LYS A 159 -15.25 12.90 -12.49
N SER A 160 -16.04 13.52 -13.34
CA SER A 160 -16.15 14.98 -13.36
C SER A 160 -17.12 15.39 -12.25
N LYS A 161 -16.68 16.29 -11.36
CA LYS A 161 -17.58 17.16 -10.61
C LYS A 161 -16.79 18.29 -9.95
N THR A 162 -17.08 19.51 -10.39
CA THR A 162 -16.86 20.76 -9.68
C THR A 162 -17.84 20.79 -8.50
N GLU A 163 -17.36 20.94 -7.27
CA GLU A 163 -18.22 21.04 -6.07
C GLU A 163 -18.20 22.48 -5.54
N GLU A 164 -19.38 23.09 -5.45
CA GLU A 164 -19.60 24.35 -4.72
C GLU A 164 -19.41 24.16 -3.21
N LEU A 165 -18.73 25.13 -2.59
CA LEU A 165 -18.51 25.19 -1.14
C LEU A 165 -19.82 25.41 -0.39
N LYS A 166 -20.45 24.33 0.08
CA LYS A 166 -21.55 24.39 1.05
C LYS A 166 -21.01 24.41 2.48
N ARG A 167 -21.47 25.38 3.28
CA ARG A 167 -21.20 25.42 4.73
C ARG A 167 -21.98 24.27 5.38
N ASN A 168 -21.26 23.28 5.89
CA ASN A 168 -21.84 22.12 6.58
C ASN A 168 -21.62 22.25 8.08
N LEU A 169 -22.67 22.11 8.88
CA LEU A 169 -22.56 21.90 10.33
C LEU A 169 -22.06 20.46 10.58
N ILE A 170 -20.93 20.30 11.27
CA ILE A 170 -20.37 18.98 11.59
C ILE A 170 -20.69 18.66 13.05
N LEU A 171 -21.54 17.66 13.28
CA LEU A 171 -21.83 17.13 14.60
C LEU A 171 -21.05 15.83 14.86
N PRO A 172 -20.58 15.59 16.09
CA PRO A 172 -19.95 14.32 16.44
C PRO A 172 -20.95 13.17 16.27
N TYR A 173 -20.48 12.07 15.70
CA TYR A 173 -21.29 10.87 15.54
C TYR A 173 -21.45 10.15 16.88
N ILE A 174 -22.69 10.10 17.36
CA ILE A 174 -23.09 9.30 18.52
C ILE A 174 -24.13 8.29 18.02
N LYS A 175 -23.78 7.00 18.08
CA LYS A 175 -24.70 5.93 17.66
C LYS A 175 -25.97 6.00 18.52
N GLY A 176 -27.13 6.00 17.87
CA GLY A 176 -28.43 6.13 18.55
C GLY A 176 -28.95 7.57 18.63
N CYS A 177 -28.10 8.57 18.89
CA CYS A 177 -28.53 9.97 19.01
C CYS A 177 -28.56 10.70 17.66
N ASN A 178 -27.42 10.72 16.94
CA ASN A 178 -27.25 11.57 15.76
C ASN A 178 -27.31 10.82 14.43
N ARG A 179 -27.88 9.61 14.42
CA ARG A 179 -27.96 8.76 13.22
C ARG A 179 -28.79 9.38 12.09
N HIS A 180 -29.78 10.20 12.43
CA HIS A 180 -30.71 10.82 11.49
C HIS A 180 -30.24 12.20 11.02
N TYR A 181 -29.54 12.96 11.86
CA TYR A 181 -29.02 14.29 11.52
C TYR A 181 -27.86 14.27 10.51
N CYS A 182 -27.17 13.13 10.34
CA CYS A 182 -26.16 12.97 9.28
C CYS A 182 -26.74 12.84 7.86
N LYS A 183 -28.08 12.84 7.71
CA LYS A 183 -28.76 12.99 6.42
C LYS A 183 -29.33 14.40 6.34
N LYS A 184 -28.55 15.33 5.76
CA LYS A 184 -28.98 16.65 5.28
C LYS A 184 -29.88 17.44 6.25
N ILE A 185 -29.26 18.27 7.08
CA ILE A 185 -29.92 19.49 7.52
C ILE A 185 -29.74 20.49 6.35
N PRO A 186 -30.83 21.15 5.89
CA PRO A 186 -30.84 21.98 4.68
C PRO A 186 -29.79 23.09 4.65
#